data_AF-A0A9E3B181-F1
#
_entry.id   AF-A0A9E3B181-F1
#
_cell.length_a   1.000
_cell.length_b   1.000
_cell.length_c   1.000
_cell.angle_alpha   90.00
_cell.angle_beta   90.00
_cell.angle_gamma   90.00
#
_symmetry.space_group_name_H-M   'P 1'
#
loop_
_entity.id
_entity.type
_entity.pdbx_description
1 polymer ?
#
loop_
_entity_poly.entity_id
_entity_poly.type
_entity_poly.pdbx_seq_one_letter_code
_entity_poly.pdbx_strand_id
1 'polypeptide(L)'
;QACRKGGTVSIPGVYGGMLDKLPFGAAFAKGLTFKMGQTHVHRYLRPLLERIENGEIDPSFVITHRLSLDEAPHGYDIFKHKEDECIKVVLKP
;
A
#
# COMPACT_ATOMS: atom_id res chain seq x y z
N GLN A 1 -12.06 -11.04 -15.00
CA GLN A 1 -12.96 -10.97 -13.85
C GLN A 1 -12.56 -9.92 -12.79
N ALA A 2 -11.51 -9.09 -12.99
CA ALA A 2 -11.02 -8.17 -11.93
C ALA A 2 -11.93 -6.97 -11.60
N CYS A 3 -12.19 -6.04 -12.53
CA CYS A 3 -13.11 -4.91 -12.32
C CYS A 3 -14.43 -5.12 -13.08
N ARG A 4 -15.60 -4.74 -12.56
CA ARG A 4 -16.90 -4.87 -13.26
C ARG A 4 -17.08 -3.84 -14.39
N LYS A 5 -18.07 -4.03 -15.29
CA LYS A 5 -18.48 -3.00 -16.25
C LYS A 5 -18.90 -1.72 -15.50
N GLY A 6 -18.51 -0.54 -15.98
CA GLY A 6 -18.76 0.73 -15.30
C GLY A 6 -18.07 0.86 -13.93
N GLY A 7 -17.00 0.09 -13.68
CA GLY A 7 -16.30 0.05 -12.40
C GLY A 7 -15.10 1.00 -12.31
N THR A 8 -14.52 1.10 -11.12
CA THR A 8 -13.31 1.90 -10.85
C THR A 8 -12.10 1.01 -10.64
N VAL A 9 -10.98 1.38 -11.25
CA VAL A 9 -9.65 0.84 -10.97
C VAL A 9 -8.87 1.91 -10.21
N SER A 10 -8.52 1.63 -8.94
CA SER A 10 -7.70 2.51 -8.10
C SER A 10 -6.23 2.11 -8.22
N ILE A 11 -5.35 3.07 -8.55
CA ILE A 11 -3.93 2.86 -8.81
C ILE A 11 -3.12 3.68 -7.79
N PRO A 12 -2.75 3.07 -6.63
CA PRO A 12 -1.96 3.75 -5.59
C PRO A 12 -0.44 3.61 -5.79
N GLY A 13 0.01 2.87 -6.81
CA GLY A 13 1.43 2.58 -7.06
C GLY A 13 2.22 3.76 -7.63
N VAL A 14 3.51 3.83 -7.29
CA VAL A 14 4.48 4.76 -7.88
C VAL A 14 5.28 4.02 -8.95
N TYR A 15 5.40 4.60 -10.14
CA TYR A 15 6.12 4.03 -11.27
C TYR A 15 7.31 4.91 -11.65
N GLY A 16 8.50 4.31 -11.81
CA GLY A 16 9.75 5.03 -12.10
C GLY A 16 9.96 5.39 -13.59
N GLY A 17 8.93 5.26 -14.43
CA GLY A 17 9.05 5.46 -15.88
C GLY A 17 7.70 5.53 -16.59
N MET A 18 7.74 5.62 -17.92
CA MET A 18 6.55 5.65 -18.75
C MET A 18 5.94 4.25 -18.86
N LEU A 19 4.62 4.16 -18.67
CA LEU A 19 3.88 2.93 -18.88
C LEU A 19 3.63 2.70 -20.37
N ASP A 20 3.86 1.47 -20.84
CA ASP A 20 3.47 1.00 -22.17
C ASP A 20 2.43 -0.13 -22.08
N LYS A 21 1.83 -0.51 -23.22
CA LYS A 21 0.99 -1.72 -23.39
C LYS A 21 -0.26 -1.84 -22.49
N LEU A 22 -0.80 -0.73 -21.98
CA LEU A 22 -2.09 -0.76 -21.28
C LEU A 22 -3.25 -1.04 -22.27
N PRO A 23 -4.13 -2.03 -22.01
CA PRO A 23 -5.21 -2.42 -22.93
C PRO A 23 -6.41 -1.45 -22.85
N PHE A 24 -6.21 -0.19 -23.22
CA PHE A 24 -7.22 0.86 -23.12
C PHE A 24 -8.49 0.60 -23.94
N GLY A 25 -8.39 -0.12 -25.07
CA GLY A 25 -9.58 -0.52 -25.82
C GLY A 25 -10.53 -1.41 -25.01
N ALA A 26 -9.98 -2.37 -24.26
CA ALA A 26 -10.77 -3.22 -23.37
C ALA A 26 -11.32 -2.44 -22.17
N ALA A 27 -10.55 -1.49 -21.63
CA ALA A 27 -11.01 -0.62 -20.56
C ALA A 27 -12.15 0.31 -21.02
N PHE A 28 -12.06 0.85 -22.23
CA PHE A 28 -13.09 1.67 -22.86
C PHE A 28 -14.37 0.88 -23.10
N ALA A 29 -14.27 -0.30 -23.73
CA ALA A 29 -15.44 -1.17 -23.98
C ALA A 29 -16.15 -1.58 -22.69
N LYS A 30 -15.43 -1.57 -21.56
CA LYS A 30 -15.95 -1.88 -20.23
C LYS A 30 -16.43 -0.64 -19.46
N GLY A 31 -16.20 0.56 -19.97
CA GLY A 31 -16.57 1.83 -19.33
C GLY A 31 -15.87 2.05 -17.99
N LEU A 32 -14.57 1.73 -17.89
CA LEU A 32 -13.84 1.84 -16.62
C LEU A 32 -13.45 3.28 -16.28
N THR A 33 -13.47 3.61 -14.99
CA THR A 33 -12.86 4.81 -14.42
C THR A 33 -11.52 4.47 -13.80
N PHE A 34 -10.47 5.23 -14.12
CA PHE A 34 -9.17 5.12 -13.46
C PHE A 34 -9.01 6.26 -12.43
N LYS A 35 -8.68 5.92 -11.18
CA LYS A 35 -8.36 6.86 -10.09
C LYS A 35 -6.95 6.59 -9.62
N MET A 36 -6.10 7.62 -9.55
CA MET A 36 -4.68 7.48 -9.26
C MET A 36 -4.15 8.70 -8.51
N GLY A 37 -2.96 8.56 -7.93
CA GLY A 37 -2.27 9.63 -7.22
C GLY A 37 -1.69 9.17 -5.88
N GLN A 38 -0.93 10.05 -5.24
CA GLN A 38 -0.45 9.82 -3.88
C GLN A 38 -1.61 9.90 -2.88
N THR A 39 -1.46 9.20 -1.75
CA THR A 39 -2.46 9.22 -0.68
C THR A 39 -2.67 10.64 -0.16
N HIS A 40 -3.93 11.10 -0.11
CA HIS A 40 -4.29 12.37 0.53
C HIS A 40 -4.24 12.25 2.06
N VAL A 41 -3.02 12.14 2.62
CA VAL A 41 -2.82 11.83 4.04
C VAL A 41 -3.62 12.76 4.96
N HIS A 42 -3.56 14.07 4.77
CA HIS A 42 -4.28 15.04 5.61
C HIS A 42 -5.81 14.85 5.60
N ARG A 43 -6.37 14.35 4.49
CA ARG A 43 -7.81 14.06 4.40
C ARG A 43 -8.20 12.84 5.22
N TYR A 44 -7.34 11.83 5.28
CA TYR A 44 -7.66 10.52 5.85
C TYR A 44 -7.05 10.27 7.23
N LEU A 45 -6.03 11.04 7.64
CA LEU A 45 -5.28 10.79 8.87
C LEU A 45 -6.18 10.76 10.11
N ARG A 46 -6.94 11.84 10.36
CA ARG A 46 -7.83 11.95 11.53
C ARG A 46 -8.89 10.83 11.58
N PRO A 47 -9.74 10.65 10.54
CA PRO A 47 -10.79 9.63 10.62
C PRO A 47 -10.23 8.20 10.67
N LEU A 48 -9.05 7.92 10.13
CA LEU A 48 -8.43 6.60 10.26
C LEU A 48 -7.83 6.37 11.65
N LEU A 49 -7.21 7.39 12.24
CA LEU A 49 -6.68 7.31 13.60
C LEU A 49 -7.79 7.09 14.62
N GLU A 50 -8.89 7.85 14.53
CA GLU A 50 -10.05 7.70 15.42
C GLU A 50 -10.61 6.26 15.39
N ARG A 51 -10.66 5.64 14.20
CA ARG A 51 -11.11 4.24 14.06
C ARG A 51 -10.14 3.23 14.69
N ILE A 52 -8.84 3.52 14.69
CA ILE A 52 -7.85 2.71 15.39
C ILE A 52 -8.01 2.86 16.91
N GLU A 53 -8.15 4.09 17.40
CA GLU A 53 -8.36 4.38 18.82
C GLU A 53 -9.67 3.79 19.35
N ASN A 54 -10.72 3.75 18.52
CA ASN A 54 -11.99 3.10 18.83
C ASN A 54 -11.95 1.55 18.72
N GLY A 55 -10.83 0.96 18.31
CA GLY A 55 -10.69 -0.49 18.14
C GLY A 55 -11.42 -1.08 16.93
N GLU A 56 -11.89 -0.25 16.00
CA GLU A 56 -12.52 -0.72 14.76
C GLU A 56 -11.49 -1.28 13.75
N ILE A 57 -10.23 -0.83 13.88
CA ILE A 57 -9.10 -1.26 13.05
C ILE A 57 -7.93 -1.54 13.98
N ASP A 58 -7.42 -2.77 13.96
CA ASP A 58 -6.11 -3.08 14.51
C ASP A 58 -5.10 -3.19 13.35
N PRO A 59 -4.18 -2.23 13.18
CA PRO A 59 -3.15 -2.31 12.14
C PRO A 59 -1.95 -3.16 12.58
N SER A 60 -1.88 -3.63 13.83
CA SER A 60 -0.68 -4.25 14.38
C SER A 60 -0.30 -5.58 13.70
N PHE A 61 -1.26 -6.27 13.08
CA PHE A 61 -1.04 -7.52 12.36
C PHE A 61 -0.04 -7.42 11.21
N VAL A 62 0.17 -6.22 10.63
CA VAL A 62 1.15 -6.05 9.55
C VAL A 62 2.59 -6.05 10.08
N ILE A 63 2.80 -5.80 11.38
CA ILE A 63 4.11 -5.72 12.02
C ILE A 63 4.64 -7.14 12.21
N THR A 64 5.62 -7.53 11.40
CA THR A 64 6.26 -8.84 11.48
C THR A 64 7.52 -8.83 12.34
N HIS A 65 8.21 -7.70 12.41
CA HIS A 65 9.49 -7.59 13.13
C HIS A 65 9.54 -6.35 14.03
N ARG A 66 10.13 -6.53 15.21
CA ARG A 66 10.45 -5.44 16.15
C ARG A 66 11.92 -5.55 16.52
N LEU A 67 12.70 -4.55 16.14
CA LEU A 67 14.16 -4.54 16.30
C LEU A 67 14.59 -3.30 17.07
N SER A 68 15.78 -3.32 17.66
CA SER A 68 16.42 -2.10 18.17
C SER A 68 16.87 -1.19 17.03
N LEU A 69 17.20 0.07 17.33
CA LEU A 69 17.71 1.00 16.32
C LEU A 69 19.07 0.55 15.73
N ASP A 70 19.93 -0.07 16.53
CA ASP A 70 21.24 -0.59 16.09
C ASP A 70 21.13 -1.74 15.08
N GLU A 71 20.01 -2.45 15.09
CA GLU A 71 19.71 -3.55 14.16
C GLU A 71 19.04 -3.07 12.86
N ALA A 72 18.87 -1.75 12.66
CA ALA A 72 18.29 -1.21 11.45
C ALA A 72 18.95 -1.74 10.15
N PRO A 73 20.28 -1.89 10.03
CA PRO A 73 20.90 -2.46 8.84
C PRO A 73 20.39 -3.87 8.52
N HIS A 74 20.25 -4.72 9.52
CA HIS A 74 19.68 -6.07 9.36
C HIS A 74 18.21 -6.00 8.92
N GLY A 75 17.42 -5.11 9.54
CA GLY A 75 16.01 -4.90 9.15
C GLY A 75 15.83 -4.45 7.70
N TYR A 76 16.74 -3.63 7.17
CA TYR A 76 16.74 -3.26 5.75
C TYR A 76 17.12 -4.42 4.83
N ASP A 77 18.07 -5.27 5.25
CA ASP A 77 18.55 -6.39 4.46
C ASP A 77 17.46 -7.43 4.23
N ILE A 78 16.81 -7.90 5.30
CA ILE A 78 15.72 -8.89 5.21
C ILE A 78 14.51 -8.34 4.43
N PHE A 79 14.19 -7.05 4.58
CA PHE A 79 13.09 -6.41 3.84
C PHE A 79 13.39 -6.32 2.34
N LYS A 80 14.63 -5.98 1.97
CA LYS A 80 15.07 -5.86 0.58
C LYS A 80 15.11 -7.20 -0.12
N HIS A 81 15.66 -8.23 0.55
CA HIS A 81 15.83 -9.56 -0.02
C HIS A 81 14.59 -10.45 0.14
N LYS A 82 13.54 -9.95 0.81
CA LYS A 82 12.27 -10.64 1.08
C LYS A 82 12.46 -11.94 1.87
N GLU A 83 13.31 -11.86 2.88
CA GLU A 83 13.61 -12.96 3.78
C GLU A 83 12.68 -12.90 5.00
N ASP A 84 12.58 -14.02 5.72
CA ASP A 84 11.87 -14.14 6.99
C ASP A 84 10.41 -13.68 6.97
N GLU A 85 9.74 -13.77 5.81
CA GLU A 85 8.37 -13.25 5.62
C GLU A 85 8.23 -11.79 6.08
N CYS A 86 9.29 -10.98 5.94
CA CYS A 86 9.33 -9.62 6.45
C CYS A 86 8.39 -8.67 5.69
N ILE A 87 7.30 -8.24 6.36
CA ILE A 87 6.32 -7.29 5.81
C ILE A 87 6.55 -5.88 6.35
N LYS A 88 6.68 -5.72 7.68
CA LYS A 88 6.87 -4.41 8.32
C LYS A 88 7.74 -4.54 9.56
N VAL A 89 8.83 -3.77 9.56
CA VAL A 89 9.73 -3.59 10.71
C VAL A 89 9.30 -2.35 11.49
N VAL A 90 9.26 -2.46 12.83
CA VAL A 90 9.19 -1.33 13.76
C VAL A 90 10.50 -1.27 14.56
N LEU A 91 11.21 -0.16 14.47
CA LEU A 91 12.43 0.09 15.24
C LEU A 91 12.06 0.71 16.59
N LYS A 92 12.55 0.10 17.67
CA LYS A 92 12.46 0.62 19.03
C LYS A 92 13.78 1.34 19.36
N PRO A 93 13.73 2.63 19.73
CA PRO A 93 14.91 3.36 20.20
C PRO A 93 15.55 2.73 21.43
#